data_AF-A0A2E9BGN8-F1
#
_entry.id   AF-A0A2E9BGN8-F1
#
_cell.length_a   1.000
_cell.length_b   1.000
_cell.length_c   1.000
_cell.angle_alpha   90.00
_cell.angle_beta   90.00
_cell.angle_gamma   90.00
#
_symmetry.space_group_name_H-M   'P 1'
#
loop_
_entity.id
_entity.type
_entity.pdbx_description
1 polymer ?
#
loop_
_entity_poly.entity_id
_entity_poly.type
_entity_poly.pdbx_seq_one_letter_code
_entity_poly.pdbx_strand_id
1 'polypeptide(L)'
;MASGNSHSHVQAASGPGHERSLWIALALTTTFMVAEVIGGLVTGSLALISDAAHMFTDTMALAISLAAIQIGKRAVDTKRTFGYHRFEILAAAFNAILLFGVAIYILYEAWQRMREPQTVDSIPMLMIATLGLVVNLVSMRLLSSGKDRSLNVKGAYLEVWSDMLGSVGVIVGAVVIWLTGWTWIDSVIAVAIGFWVLPRTWLLLRDSMNILLEGAPDDVDVGEVDKALRALPGVDSIHELHVWAISSGKVSLSVHLVSATGDFDGLVAEGSRILAERFDIHHSTIQPERVPCSQASEKHRFE
;
A
#
# COMPACT_ATOMS: atom_id res chain seq x y z
N MET A 1 12.30 -13.34 15.61
CA MET A 1 12.76 -12.85 14.30
C MET A 1 11.53 -12.56 13.46
N ALA A 2 10.97 -11.36 13.60
CA ALA A 2 9.82 -10.92 12.81
C ALA A 2 10.38 -10.09 11.64
N SER A 3 10.43 -10.70 10.46
CA SER A 3 10.72 -9.99 9.22
C SER A 3 9.49 -9.16 8.86
N GLY A 4 9.51 -7.87 9.21
CA GLY A 4 8.55 -6.90 8.72
C GLY A 4 8.67 -6.79 7.19
N ASN A 5 7.77 -7.44 6.47
CA ASN A 5 7.58 -7.20 5.05
C ASN A 5 6.88 -5.85 4.90
N SER A 6 7.66 -4.77 4.84
CA SER A 6 7.19 -3.48 4.40
C SER A 6 6.88 -3.56 2.90
N HIS A 7 5.62 -3.84 2.57
CA HIS A 7 5.12 -3.67 1.23
C HIS A 7 5.06 -2.16 0.96
N SER A 8 6.09 -1.69 0.28
CA SER A 8 6.12 -0.39 -0.35
C SER A 8 4.90 -0.25 -1.26
N HIS A 9 3.95 0.59 -0.84
CA HIS A 9 3.27 1.41 -1.83
C HIS A 9 4.34 2.13 -2.64
N VAL A 10 4.05 2.42 -3.91
CA VAL A 10 4.78 3.45 -4.64
C VAL A 10 4.60 4.74 -3.85
N GLN A 11 5.43 4.92 -2.81
CA GLN A 11 5.52 6.13 -2.04
C GLN A 11 5.95 7.15 -3.07
N ALA A 12 5.03 8.06 -3.38
CA ALA A 12 5.28 9.19 -4.22
C ALA A 12 6.48 9.95 -3.64
N ALA A 13 7.67 9.69 -4.19
CA ALA A 13 8.85 10.46 -3.88
C ALA A 13 8.52 11.88 -4.30
N SER A 14 8.22 12.73 -3.31
CA SER A 14 7.83 14.12 -3.48
C SER A 14 9.05 14.91 -3.91
N GLY A 15 9.40 14.82 -5.19
CA GLY A 15 10.56 15.49 -5.76
C GLY A 15 10.40 15.73 -7.27
N PRO A 16 10.79 16.91 -7.79
CA PRO A 16 10.49 17.35 -9.16
C PRO A 16 11.10 16.49 -10.29
N GLY A 17 12.00 15.54 -9.99
CA GLY A 17 12.53 14.56 -10.96
C GLY A 17 11.74 13.25 -11.09
N HIS A 18 10.87 12.91 -10.11
CA HIS A 18 10.18 11.62 -10.08
C HIS A 18 8.89 11.60 -10.91
N GLU A 19 8.27 12.76 -11.16
CA GLU A 19 6.99 12.86 -11.88
C GLU A 19 7.07 12.35 -13.33
N ARG A 20 8.13 12.71 -14.07
CA ARG A 20 8.32 12.22 -15.44
C ARG A 20 8.53 10.71 -15.50
N SER A 21 9.22 10.15 -14.51
CA SER A 21 9.42 8.70 -14.41
C SER A 21 8.11 7.97 -14.10
N LEU A 22 7.25 8.53 -13.25
CA LEU A 22 5.95 7.97 -12.93
C LEU A 22 5.00 7.99 -14.14
N TRP A 23 5.00 9.06 -14.94
CA TRP A 23 4.23 9.09 -16.19
C TRP A 23 4.72 8.07 -17.23
N ILE A 24 6.04 7.88 -17.34
CA ILE A 24 6.62 6.86 -18.23
C ILE A 24 6.24 5.46 -17.74
N ALA A 25 6.36 5.19 -16.44
CA ALA A 25 5.95 3.93 -15.85
C ALA A 25 4.47 3.65 -16.10
N LEU A 26 3.59 4.63 -15.83
CA LEU A 26 2.16 4.52 -16.08
C LEU A 26 1.85 4.21 -17.56
N ALA A 27 2.51 4.91 -18.48
CA ALA A 27 2.31 4.67 -19.92
C ALA A 27 2.74 3.25 -20.32
N LEU A 28 3.88 2.77 -19.82
CA LEU A 28 4.38 1.43 -20.09
C LEU A 28 3.46 0.35 -19.50
N THR A 29 3.09 0.45 -18.22
CA THR A 29 2.22 -0.54 -17.55
C THR A 29 0.83 -0.55 -18.19
N THR A 30 0.26 0.61 -18.50
CA THR A 30 -1.05 0.71 -19.17
C THR A 30 -0.99 0.06 -20.56
N THR A 31 0.05 0.34 -21.35
CA THR A 31 0.19 -0.23 -22.70
C THR A 31 0.32 -1.74 -22.64
N PHE A 32 1.11 -2.23 -21.69
CA PHE A 32 1.33 -3.66 -21.52
C PHE A 32 0.08 -4.38 -21.02
N MET A 33 -0.60 -3.83 -20.00
CA MET A 33 -1.90 -4.31 -19.52
C MET A 33 -2.92 -4.45 -20.65
N VAL A 34 -3.04 -3.46 -21.53
CA VAL A 34 -3.95 -3.55 -22.69
C VAL A 34 -3.58 -4.71 -23.62
N ALA A 35 -2.28 -4.93 -23.85
CA ALA A 35 -1.80 -6.05 -24.66
C ALA A 35 -2.14 -7.41 -24.03
N GLU A 36 -2.05 -7.53 -22.70
CA GLU A 36 -2.41 -8.76 -21.97
C GLU A 36 -3.92 -8.99 -21.94
N VAL A 37 -4.74 -7.95 -21.76
CA VAL A 37 -6.21 -8.07 -21.84
C VAL A 37 -6.61 -8.58 -23.22
N ILE A 38 -6.11 -7.95 -24.29
CA ILE A 38 -6.39 -8.38 -25.67
C ILE A 38 -5.87 -9.81 -25.86
N GLY A 39 -4.66 -10.09 -25.37
CA GLY A 39 -4.03 -11.39 -25.46
C GLY A 39 -4.81 -12.51 -24.78
N GLY A 40 -5.26 -12.30 -23.55
CA GLY A 40 -6.06 -13.26 -22.80
C GLY A 40 -7.43 -13.50 -23.42
N LEU A 41 -8.06 -12.46 -23.98
CA LEU A 41 -9.33 -12.61 -24.70
C LEU A 41 -9.17 -13.39 -26.01
N VAL A 42 -8.13 -13.08 -26.79
CA VAL A 42 -7.88 -13.75 -28.08
C VAL A 42 -7.46 -15.20 -27.88
N THR A 43 -6.62 -15.47 -26.88
CA THR A 43 -6.11 -16.83 -26.60
C THR A 43 -7.07 -17.69 -25.80
N GLY A 44 -8.07 -17.08 -25.16
CA GLY A 44 -8.88 -17.72 -24.14
C GLY A 44 -8.09 -18.05 -22.87
N SER A 45 -6.88 -17.50 -22.64
CA SER A 45 -6.08 -17.77 -21.45
C SER A 45 -6.59 -16.98 -20.24
N LEU A 46 -7.03 -17.69 -19.20
CA LEU A 46 -7.35 -17.11 -17.91
C LEU A 46 -6.10 -16.63 -17.18
N ALA A 47 -4.95 -17.27 -17.39
CA ALA A 47 -3.70 -16.84 -16.77
C ALA A 47 -3.27 -15.44 -17.24
N LEU A 48 -3.38 -15.15 -18.55
CA LEU A 48 -3.13 -13.81 -19.07
C LEU A 48 -4.14 -12.78 -18.59
N ILE A 49 -5.43 -13.14 -18.50
CA ILE A 49 -6.44 -12.25 -17.92
C ILE A 49 -6.18 -11.98 -16.43
N SER A 50 -5.69 -12.98 -15.69
CA SER A 50 -5.33 -12.86 -14.27
C SER A 50 -4.18 -11.88 -14.08
N ASP A 51 -3.11 -12.01 -14.87
CA ASP A 51 -1.96 -11.11 -14.87
C ASP A 51 -2.38 -9.68 -15.24
N ALA A 52 -3.16 -9.54 -16.32
CA ALA A 52 -3.69 -8.25 -16.77
C ALA A 52 -4.57 -7.55 -15.71
N ALA A 53 -5.36 -8.32 -14.97
CA ALA A 53 -6.26 -7.76 -13.96
C ALA A 53 -5.50 -7.29 -12.70
N HIS A 54 -4.42 -7.96 -12.33
CA HIS A 54 -3.49 -7.45 -11.32
C HIS A 54 -2.80 -6.17 -11.80
N MET A 55 -2.23 -6.18 -13.01
CA MET A 55 -1.59 -5.03 -13.65
C MET A 55 -2.51 -3.80 -13.78
N PHE A 56 -3.80 -4.04 -13.98
CA PHE A 56 -4.82 -2.98 -14.00
C PHE A 56 -4.94 -2.27 -12.65
N THR A 57 -4.96 -3.02 -11.55
CA THR A 57 -5.05 -2.43 -10.21
C THR A 57 -3.77 -1.66 -9.84
N ASP A 58 -2.61 -2.11 -10.29
CA ASP A 58 -1.35 -1.38 -10.07
C ASP A 58 -1.31 -0.09 -10.90
N THR A 59 -1.78 -0.16 -12.14
CA THR A 59 -1.93 1.01 -13.02
C THR A 59 -2.92 2.01 -12.44
N MET A 60 -4.05 1.57 -11.87
CA MET A 60 -5.01 2.42 -11.16
C MET A 60 -4.38 3.07 -9.93
N ALA A 61 -3.63 2.31 -9.12
CA ALA A 61 -2.93 2.86 -7.96
C ALA A 61 -1.92 3.94 -8.36
N LEU A 62 -1.13 3.71 -9.41
CA LEU A 62 -0.20 4.70 -9.98
C LEU A 62 -0.92 5.95 -10.49
N ALA A 63 -2.01 5.77 -11.23
CA ALA A 63 -2.80 6.89 -11.76
C ALA A 63 -3.39 7.75 -10.63
N ILE A 64 -3.91 7.11 -9.58
CA ILE A 64 -4.47 7.84 -8.44
C ILE A 64 -3.36 8.51 -7.63
N SER A 65 -2.19 7.88 -7.46
CA SER A 65 -1.03 8.49 -6.81
C SER A 65 -0.56 9.74 -7.58
N LEU A 66 -0.46 9.66 -8.91
CA LEU A 66 -0.18 10.82 -9.76
C LEU A 66 -1.24 11.93 -9.64
N ALA A 67 -2.51 11.55 -9.62
CA ALA A 67 -3.61 12.50 -9.40
C ALA A 67 -3.50 13.14 -8.00
N ALA A 68 -3.17 12.38 -6.96
CA ALA A 68 -2.99 12.86 -5.60
C ALA A 68 -1.81 13.82 -5.48
N ILE A 69 -0.67 13.55 -6.14
CA ILE A 69 0.45 14.49 -6.24
C ILE A 69 -0.01 15.79 -6.91
N GLN A 70 -0.73 15.68 -8.03
CA GLN A 70 -1.19 16.84 -8.78
C GLN A 70 -2.23 17.68 -8.01
N ILE A 71 -3.09 17.02 -7.24
CA ILE A 71 -4.05 17.65 -6.33
C ILE A 71 -3.35 18.24 -5.11
N GLY A 72 -2.32 17.56 -4.58
CA GLY A 72 -1.52 17.99 -3.43
C GLY A 72 -0.65 19.22 -3.71
N LYS A 73 -0.39 19.53 -5.00
CA LYS A 73 0.16 20.83 -5.42
C LYS A 73 -0.84 21.99 -5.20
N ARG A 74 -2.13 21.71 -4.96
CA ARG A 74 -3.11 22.74 -4.54
C ARG A 74 -2.98 22.96 -3.04
N ALA A 75 -2.89 24.24 -2.64
CA ALA A 75 -2.80 24.65 -1.25
C ALA A 75 -3.96 24.10 -0.41
N VAL A 76 -3.70 23.87 0.88
CA VAL A 76 -4.69 23.56 1.92
C VAL A 76 -5.87 24.51 1.76
N ASP A 77 -7.08 23.98 1.62
CA ASP A 77 -8.30 24.79 1.61
C ASP A 77 -8.90 24.86 3.01
N THR A 78 -9.74 25.86 3.27
CA THR A 78 -10.32 26.10 4.61
C THR A 78 -11.24 24.99 5.10
N LYS A 79 -11.64 24.04 4.24
CA LYS A 79 -12.49 22.90 4.60
C LYS A 79 -11.68 21.64 4.91
N ARG A 80 -10.45 21.53 4.42
CA ARG A 80 -9.55 20.38 4.61
C ARG A 80 -8.26 20.86 5.27
N THR A 81 -8.31 21.07 6.58
CA THR A 81 -7.21 21.64 7.38
C THR A 81 -5.95 20.78 7.41
N PHE A 82 -6.08 19.45 7.32
CA PHE A 82 -4.97 18.52 7.13
C PHE A 82 -4.58 18.31 5.66
N GLY A 83 -5.18 19.06 4.73
CA GLY A 83 -5.01 18.86 3.29
C GLY A 83 -5.70 17.59 2.78
N TYR A 84 -5.24 17.09 1.63
CA TYR A 84 -5.87 15.99 0.89
C TYR A 84 -5.22 14.63 1.14
N HIS A 85 -4.42 14.48 2.20
CA HIS A 85 -3.64 13.26 2.45
C HIS A 85 -4.48 11.99 2.60
N ARG A 86 -5.69 12.08 3.18
CA ARG A 86 -6.60 10.93 3.30
C ARG A 86 -7.18 10.42 1.96
N PHE A 87 -7.13 11.20 0.88
CA PHE A 87 -7.59 10.73 -0.45
C PHE A 87 -6.72 9.59 -0.99
N GLU A 88 -5.41 9.62 -0.70
CA GLU A 88 -4.49 8.54 -1.05
C GLU A 88 -4.91 7.23 -0.37
N ILE A 89 -5.32 7.30 0.89
CA ILE A 89 -5.75 6.14 1.68
C ILE A 89 -7.09 5.59 1.17
N LEU A 90 -8.05 6.46 0.85
CA LEU A 90 -9.33 6.06 0.25
C LEU A 90 -9.11 5.37 -1.10
N ALA A 91 -8.19 5.88 -1.91
CA ALA A 91 -7.82 5.28 -3.18
C ALA A 91 -7.19 3.90 -3.01
N ALA A 92 -6.26 3.77 -2.06
CA ALA A 92 -5.61 2.50 -1.74
C ALA A 92 -6.63 1.45 -1.26
N ALA A 93 -7.56 1.83 -0.37
CA ALA A 93 -8.64 0.96 0.08
C ALA A 93 -9.57 0.52 -1.07
N PHE A 94 -9.99 1.47 -1.93
CA PHE A 94 -10.82 1.16 -3.10
C PHE A 94 -10.11 0.20 -4.06
N ASN A 95 -8.83 0.45 -4.34
CA ASN A 95 -8.02 -0.42 -5.19
C ASN A 95 -7.91 -1.85 -4.61
N ALA A 96 -7.68 -1.96 -3.30
CA ALA A 96 -7.61 -3.25 -2.63
C ALA A 96 -8.93 -4.03 -2.70
N ILE A 97 -10.07 -3.37 -2.50
CA ILE A 97 -11.39 -3.98 -2.64
C ILE A 97 -11.61 -4.47 -4.07
N LEU A 98 -11.24 -3.67 -5.08
CA LEU A 98 -11.35 -4.04 -6.48
C LEU A 98 -10.49 -5.27 -6.81
N LEU A 99 -9.25 -5.28 -6.36
CA LEU A 99 -8.31 -6.40 -6.56
C LEU A 99 -8.81 -7.69 -5.86
N PHE A 100 -9.40 -7.58 -4.68
CA PHE A 100 -10.08 -8.70 -4.02
C PHE A 100 -11.22 -9.26 -4.88
N GLY A 101 -12.09 -8.38 -5.40
CA GLY A 101 -13.20 -8.77 -6.26
C GLY A 101 -12.73 -9.48 -7.51
N VAL A 102 -11.70 -8.95 -8.17
CA VAL A 102 -11.04 -9.53 -9.34
C VAL A 102 -10.44 -10.90 -9.01
N ALA A 103 -9.71 -11.03 -7.90
CA ALA A 103 -9.10 -12.29 -7.50
C ALA A 103 -10.17 -13.37 -7.23
N ILE A 104 -11.25 -13.03 -6.53
CA ILE A 104 -12.39 -13.94 -6.30
C ILE A 104 -13.03 -14.34 -7.62
N TYR A 105 -13.21 -13.40 -8.55
CA TYR A 105 -13.74 -13.68 -9.89
C TYR A 105 -12.85 -14.65 -10.66
N ILE A 106 -11.52 -14.46 -10.66
CA ILE A 106 -10.56 -15.36 -11.32
C ILE A 106 -10.61 -16.75 -10.70
N LEU A 107 -10.68 -16.87 -9.37
CA LEU A 107 -10.80 -18.17 -8.69
C LEU A 107 -12.11 -18.88 -9.07
N TYR A 108 -13.22 -18.14 -9.16
CA TYR A 108 -14.51 -18.66 -9.60
C TYR A 108 -14.46 -19.13 -11.06
N GLU A 109 -13.92 -18.31 -11.97
CA GLU A 109 -13.78 -18.64 -13.39
C GLU A 109 -12.84 -19.84 -13.60
N ALA A 110 -11.74 -19.92 -12.86
CA ALA A 110 -10.82 -21.05 -12.90
C ALA A 110 -11.51 -22.35 -12.47
N TRP A 111 -12.31 -22.29 -11.40
CA TRP A 111 -13.13 -23.43 -10.95
C TRP A 111 -14.14 -23.87 -12.02
N GLN A 112 -14.80 -22.92 -12.69
CA GLN A 112 -15.73 -23.22 -13.77
C GLN A 112 -15.00 -23.89 -14.96
N ARG A 113 -13.85 -23.37 -15.36
CA ARG A 113 -13.04 -23.92 -16.47
C ARG A 113 -12.42 -25.28 -16.16
N MET A 114 -12.18 -25.61 -14.90
CA MET A 114 -11.78 -26.97 -14.52
C MET A 114 -12.90 -27.99 -14.75
N ARG A 115 -14.17 -27.57 -14.71
CA ARG A 115 -15.34 -28.43 -14.99
C ARG A 115 -15.65 -28.51 -16.49
N GLU A 116 -15.51 -27.39 -17.18
CA GLU A 116 -15.73 -27.28 -18.62
C GLU A 116 -14.49 -26.67 -19.29
N PRO A 117 -13.50 -27.51 -19.68
CA PRO A 117 -12.24 -27.05 -20.25
C PRO A 117 -12.47 -26.22 -21.51
N GLN A 118 -12.00 -24.98 -21.46
CA GLN A 118 -11.95 -24.09 -22.62
C GLN A 118 -10.69 -24.40 -23.45
N THR A 119 -10.75 -24.10 -24.75
CA THR A 119 -9.58 -24.15 -25.62
C THR A 119 -8.69 -22.96 -25.32
N VAL A 120 -7.39 -23.20 -25.14
CA VAL A 120 -6.38 -22.15 -24.93
C VAL A 120 -5.38 -22.20 -26.06
N ASP A 121 -5.26 -21.11 -26.81
CA ASP A 121 -4.27 -20.98 -27.87
C ASP A 121 -2.89 -20.69 -27.28
N SER A 122 -2.11 -21.76 -27.12
CA SER A 122 -0.82 -21.72 -26.42
C SER A 122 0.28 -20.93 -27.12
N ILE A 123 0.30 -20.87 -28.47
CA ILE A 123 1.33 -20.13 -29.20
C ILE A 123 1.18 -18.60 -29.04
N PRO A 124 0.01 -17.99 -29.29
CA PRO A 124 -0.15 -16.57 -29.02
C PRO A 124 0.00 -16.25 -27.53
N MET A 125 -0.48 -17.13 -26.63
CA MET A 125 -0.26 -16.99 -25.19
C MET A 125 1.24 -16.90 -24.84
N LEU A 126 2.06 -17.79 -25.40
CA LEU A 126 3.51 -17.78 -25.22
C LEU A 126 4.15 -16.49 -25.75
N MET A 127 3.74 -16.01 -26.92
CA MET A 127 4.27 -14.77 -27.50
C MET A 127 4.00 -13.56 -26.61
N ILE A 128 2.76 -13.44 -26.11
CA ILE A 128 2.35 -12.32 -25.25
C ILE A 128 3.08 -12.37 -23.89
N ALA A 129 3.12 -13.54 -23.25
CA ALA A 129 3.81 -13.72 -21.98
C ALA A 129 5.32 -13.46 -22.10
N THR A 130 5.94 -13.88 -23.21
CA THR A 130 7.35 -13.61 -23.49
C THR A 130 7.61 -12.12 -23.72
N LEU A 131 6.74 -11.43 -24.46
CA LEU A 131 6.83 -9.98 -24.65
C LEU A 131 6.74 -9.26 -23.30
N GLY A 132 5.83 -9.68 -22.42
CA GLY A 132 5.70 -9.16 -21.06
C GLY A 132 6.95 -9.33 -20.22
N LEU A 133 7.51 -10.54 -20.21
CA LEU A 133 8.76 -10.81 -19.52
C LEU A 133 9.90 -9.90 -20.02
N VAL A 134 9.96 -9.64 -21.33
CA VAL A 134 10.95 -8.71 -21.91
C VAL A 134 10.72 -7.28 -21.41
N VAL A 135 9.47 -6.79 -21.41
CA VAL A 135 9.14 -5.46 -20.88
C VAL A 135 9.53 -5.34 -19.41
N ASN A 136 9.16 -6.33 -18.58
CA ASN A 136 9.48 -6.34 -17.16
C ASN A 136 10.99 -6.42 -16.91
N LEU A 137 11.75 -7.18 -17.72
CA LEU A 137 13.20 -7.23 -17.63
C LEU A 137 13.87 -5.89 -17.97
N VAL A 138 13.32 -5.15 -18.97
CA VAL A 138 13.78 -3.80 -19.30
C VAL A 138 13.49 -2.84 -18.14
N SER A 139 12.27 -2.84 -17.62
CA SER A 139 11.87 -2.04 -16.45
C SER A 139 12.75 -2.33 -15.23
N MET A 140 13.01 -3.61 -14.95
CA MET A 140 13.86 -4.06 -13.86
C MET A 140 15.30 -3.55 -14.01
N ARG A 141 15.88 -3.61 -15.22
CA ARG A 141 17.23 -3.07 -15.47
C ARG A 141 17.28 -1.57 -15.25
N LEU A 142 16.28 -0.82 -15.70
CA LEU A 142 16.20 0.62 -15.49
C LEU A 142 16.15 0.96 -13.99
N LEU A 143 15.32 0.23 -13.22
CA LEU A 143 15.16 0.42 -11.77
C LEU A 143 16.35 -0.09 -10.94
N SER A 144 17.12 -1.06 -11.45
CA SER A 144 18.24 -1.68 -10.74
C SER A 144 19.35 -0.69 -10.38
N SER A 145 19.48 0.41 -11.12
CA SER A 145 20.47 1.47 -10.88
C SER A 145 20.14 2.37 -9.69
N GLY A 146 18.88 2.40 -9.24
CA GLY A 146 18.40 3.26 -8.16
C GLY A 146 18.00 2.54 -6.87
N LYS A 147 17.95 1.19 -6.86
CA LYS A 147 17.38 0.38 -5.75
C LYS A 147 18.10 0.56 -4.40
N ASP A 148 19.39 0.89 -4.41
CA ASP A 148 20.19 1.07 -3.20
C ASP A 148 20.07 2.50 -2.62
N ARG A 149 19.40 3.41 -3.35
CA ARG A 149 19.30 4.84 -2.99
C ARG A 149 17.98 5.23 -2.35
N SER A 150 16.92 4.44 -2.52
CA SER A 150 15.63 4.71 -1.89
C SER A 150 14.79 3.45 -1.69
N LEU A 151 14.08 3.40 -0.56
CA LEU A 151 13.13 2.33 -0.24
C LEU A 151 12.00 2.26 -1.28
N ASN A 152 11.61 3.38 -1.87
CA ASN A 152 10.56 3.45 -2.89
C ASN A 152 11.00 2.74 -4.18
N VAL A 153 12.25 2.92 -4.61
CA VAL A 153 12.78 2.24 -5.80
C VAL A 153 13.01 0.76 -5.51
N LYS A 154 13.46 0.40 -4.30
CA LYS A 154 13.52 -1.00 -3.86
C LYS A 154 12.14 -1.67 -3.91
N GLY A 155 11.11 -0.93 -3.54
CA GLY A 155 9.72 -1.35 -3.60
C GLY A 155 9.24 -1.66 -5.01
N ALA A 156 9.35 -0.68 -5.90
CA ALA A 156 9.02 -0.86 -7.31
C ALA A 156 9.82 -1.99 -7.98
N TYR A 157 11.07 -2.22 -7.55
CA TYR A 157 11.89 -3.34 -8.03
C TYR A 157 11.34 -4.71 -7.59
N LEU A 158 10.91 -4.84 -6.34
CA LEU A 158 10.31 -6.10 -5.84
C LEU A 158 8.97 -6.40 -6.51
N GLU A 159 8.21 -5.36 -6.84
CA GLU A 159 6.97 -5.45 -7.61
C GLU A 159 7.22 -6.00 -9.02
N VAL A 160 8.12 -5.37 -9.78
CA VAL A 160 8.50 -5.87 -11.12
C VAL A 160 9.03 -7.31 -11.05
N TRP A 161 9.74 -7.67 -9.98
CA TRP A 161 10.22 -9.04 -9.78
C TRP A 161 9.07 -10.04 -9.56
N SER A 162 8.03 -9.63 -8.84
CA SER A 162 6.79 -10.41 -8.67
C SER A 162 6.09 -10.64 -10.01
N ASP A 163 5.95 -9.60 -10.82
CA ASP A 163 5.29 -9.69 -12.14
C ASP A 163 6.07 -10.61 -13.09
N MET A 164 7.41 -10.54 -13.06
CA MET A 164 8.26 -11.45 -13.81
C MET A 164 8.03 -12.92 -13.43
N LEU A 165 7.82 -13.20 -12.14
CA LEU A 165 7.53 -14.56 -11.68
C LEU A 165 6.18 -15.05 -12.23
N GLY A 166 5.18 -14.16 -12.26
CA GLY A 166 3.89 -14.37 -12.93
C GLY A 166 4.07 -14.72 -14.41
N SER A 167 4.76 -13.86 -15.18
CA SER A 167 5.02 -14.07 -16.61
C SER A 167 5.78 -15.38 -16.88
N VAL A 168 6.75 -15.74 -16.04
CA VAL A 168 7.47 -17.03 -16.16
C VAL A 168 6.52 -18.20 -15.93
N GLY A 169 5.61 -18.11 -14.95
CA GLY A 169 4.56 -19.10 -14.73
C GLY A 169 3.69 -19.30 -15.98
N VAL A 170 3.23 -18.20 -16.58
CA VAL A 170 2.43 -18.22 -17.83
C VAL A 170 3.21 -18.83 -19.00
N ILE A 171 4.49 -18.47 -19.18
CA ILE A 171 5.36 -19.04 -20.24
C ILE A 171 5.50 -20.55 -20.07
N VAL A 172 5.81 -21.02 -18.86
CA VAL A 172 5.91 -22.45 -18.56
C VAL A 172 4.59 -23.14 -18.85
N GLY A 173 3.47 -22.55 -18.44
CA GLY A 173 2.13 -23.04 -18.76
C GLY A 173 1.90 -23.18 -20.26
N ALA A 174 2.18 -22.13 -21.03
CA ALA A 174 2.00 -22.11 -22.48
C ALA A 174 2.83 -23.20 -23.17
N VAL A 175 4.09 -23.40 -22.76
CA VAL A 175 4.95 -24.47 -23.28
C VAL A 175 4.37 -25.85 -22.97
N VAL A 176 3.89 -26.08 -21.75
CA VAL A 176 3.30 -27.39 -21.40
C VAL A 176 2.00 -27.61 -22.18
N ILE A 177 1.12 -26.61 -22.28
CA ILE A 177 -0.13 -26.71 -23.07
C ILE A 177 0.21 -26.99 -24.54
N TRP A 178 1.24 -26.35 -25.09
CA TRP A 178 1.67 -26.59 -26.47
C TRP A 178 2.16 -28.04 -26.70
N LEU A 179 2.89 -28.61 -25.74
CA LEU A 179 3.44 -29.96 -25.85
C LEU A 179 2.43 -31.07 -25.53
N THR A 180 1.51 -30.86 -24.58
CA THR A 180 0.62 -31.90 -24.05
C THR A 180 -0.85 -31.71 -24.40
N GLY A 181 -1.26 -30.50 -24.80
CA GLY A 181 -2.66 -30.12 -24.99
C GLY A 181 -3.44 -29.93 -23.69
N TRP A 182 -2.79 -29.93 -22.51
CA TRP A 182 -3.45 -29.85 -21.21
C TRP A 182 -3.90 -28.43 -20.85
N THR A 183 -5.03 -27.99 -21.38
CA THR A 183 -5.55 -26.62 -21.16
C THR A 183 -5.88 -26.29 -19.70
N TRP A 184 -6.15 -27.27 -18.84
CA TRP A 184 -6.43 -27.05 -17.41
C TRP A 184 -5.24 -26.44 -16.65
N ILE A 185 -4.02 -26.52 -17.18
CA ILE A 185 -2.82 -25.90 -16.59
C ILE A 185 -2.98 -24.39 -16.52
N ASP A 186 -3.62 -23.78 -17.52
CA ASP A 186 -3.90 -22.33 -17.54
C ASP A 186 -4.72 -21.90 -16.31
N SER A 187 -5.77 -22.66 -15.96
CA SER A 187 -6.57 -22.41 -14.75
C SER A 187 -5.75 -22.54 -13.47
N VAL A 188 -4.83 -23.50 -13.39
CA VAL A 188 -3.96 -23.68 -12.20
C VAL A 188 -3.02 -22.50 -12.04
N ILE A 189 -2.44 -22.00 -13.13
CA ILE A 189 -1.58 -20.82 -13.09
C ILE A 189 -2.39 -19.59 -12.69
N ALA A 190 -3.59 -19.41 -13.25
CA ALA A 190 -4.47 -18.31 -12.86
C ALA A 190 -4.81 -18.34 -11.36
N VAL A 191 -5.10 -19.53 -10.80
CA VAL A 191 -5.34 -19.73 -9.37
C VAL A 191 -4.10 -19.42 -8.54
N ALA A 192 -2.92 -19.86 -9.00
CA ALA A 192 -1.66 -19.57 -8.32
C ALA A 192 -1.38 -18.06 -8.26
N ILE A 193 -1.58 -17.34 -9.36
CA ILE A 193 -1.47 -15.87 -9.42
C ILE A 193 -2.49 -15.24 -8.46
N GLY A 194 -3.75 -15.68 -8.47
CA GLY A 194 -4.78 -15.19 -7.55
C GLY A 194 -4.40 -15.34 -6.07
N PHE A 195 -3.93 -16.52 -5.66
CA PHE A 195 -3.48 -16.76 -4.28
C PHE A 195 -2.19 -16.01 -3.91
N TRP A 196 -1.34 -15.71 -4.88
CA TRP A 196 -0.14 -14.92 -4.66
C TRP A 196 -0.49 -13.45 -4.34
N VAL A 197 -1.49 -12.90 -5.03
CA VAL A 197 -1.89 -11.49 -4.88
C VAL A 197 -2.73 -11.25 -3.62
N LEU A 198 -3.62 -12.17 -3.28
CA LEU A 198 -4.60 -12.02 -2.17
C LEU A 198 -4.00 -11.60 -0.81
N PRO A 199 -2.91 -12.21 -0.28
CA PRO A 199 -2.34 -11.83 1.01
C PRO A 199 -1.84 -10.39 1.04
N ARG A 200 -1.22 -9.92 -0.06
CA ARG A 200 -0.73 -8.56 -0.19
C ARG A 200 -1.88 -7.56 -0.21
N THR A 201 -2.93 -7.88 -0.96
CA THR A 201 -4.15 -7.08 -1.03
C THR A 201 -4.86 -6.99 0.32
N TRP A 202 -4.88 -8.09 1.09
CA TRP A 202 -5.42 -8.11 2.45
C TRP A 202 -4.70 -7.14 3.38
N LEU A 203 -3.37 -7.19 3.37
CA LEU A 203 -2.54 -6.34 4.21
C LEU A 203 -2.78 -4.86 3.84
N LEU A 204 -2.75 -4.53 2.56
CA LEU A 204 -3.02 -3.16 2.08
C LEU A 204 -4.42 -2.67 2.52
N LEU A 205 -5.45 -3.52 2.40
CA LEU A 205 -6.80 -3.17 2.82
C LEU A 205 -6.84 -2.93 4.33
N ARG A 206 -6.26 -3.83 5.12
CA ARG A 206 -6.18 -3.71 6.59
C ARG A 206 -5.50 -2.40 7.00
N ASP A 207 -4.35 -2.10 6.41
CA ASP A 207 -3.57 -0.91 6.76
C ASP A 207 -4.33 0.38 6.38
N SER A 208 -4.96 0.38 5.22
CA SER A 208 -5.80 1.51 4.79
C SER A 208 -7.01 1.70 5.72
N MET A 209 -7.67 0.60 6.11
CA MET A 209 -8.77 0.65 7.07
C MET A 209 -8.32 1.15 8.44
N ASN A 210 -7.15 0.73 8.91
CA ASN A 210 -6.58 1.21 10.17
C ASN A 210 -6.44 2.74 10.16
N ILE A 211 -5.91 3.31 9.08
CA ILE A 211 -5.76 4.77 8.93
C ILE A 211 -7.14 5.47 8.85
N LEU A 212 -8.11 4.90 8.11
CA LEU A 212 -9.46 5.48 8.01
C LEU A 212 -10.24 5.42 9.32
N LEU A 213 -9.97 4.42 10.16
CA LEU A 213 -10.54 4.26 11.49
C LEU A 213 -9.77 5.04 12.57
N GLU A 214 -8.84 5.90 12.17
CA GLU A 214 -8.02 6.71 13.09
C GLU A 214 -7.19 5.86 14.06
N GLY A 215 -6.80 4.66 13.63
CA GLY A 215 -5.93 3.78 14.38
C GLY A 215 -4.50 4.29 14.48
N ALA A 216 -3.84 3.93 15.58
CA ALA A 216 -2.40 4.09 15.71
C ALA A 216 -1.68 3.22 14.66
N PRO A 217 -0.60 3.72 14.04
CA PRO A 217 0.16 2.94 13.07
C PRO A 217 0.96 1.83 13.78
N ASP A 218 1.22 0.73 13.06
CA ASP A 218 1.84 -0.49 13.61
C ASP A 218 3.28 -0.27 14.12
N ASP A 219 3.95 0.80 13.71
CA ASP A 219 5.30 1.18 14.11
C ASP A 219 5.34 2.04 15.39
N VAL A 220 4.19 2.48 15.91
CA VAL A 220 4.09 3.27 17.14
C VAL A 220 3.45 2.44 18.26
N ASP A 221 4.26 2.07 19.26
CA ASP A 221 3.77 1.46 20.50
C ASP A 221 3.21 2.55 21.43
N VAL A 222 1.89 2.68 21.44
CA VAL A 222 1.16 3.65 22.29
C VAL A 222 1.46 3.44 23.78
N GLY A 223 1.72 2.21 24.21
CA GLY A 223 2.08 1.90 25.59
C GLY A 223 3.47 2.42 25.96
N GLU A 224 4.43 2.37 25.04
CA GLU A 224 5.74 2.98 25.25
C GLU A 224 5.69 4.51 25.20
N VAL A 225 4.81 5.10 24.38
CA VAL A 225 4.54 6.54 24.37
C VAL A 225 3.97 7.00 25.71
N ASP A 226 2.95 6.31 26.24
CA ASP A 226 2.36 6.60 27.55
C ASP A 226 3.43 6.57 28.66
N LYS A 227 4.22 5.49 28.72
CA LYS A 227 5.31 5.37 29.70
C LYS A 227 6.35 6.49 29.59
N ALA A 228 6.73 6.85 28.36
CA ALA A 228 7.72 7.90 28.13
C ALA A 228 7.22 9.28 28.59
N LEU A 229 5.96 9.62 28.30
CA LEU A 229 5.35 10.88 28.71
C LEU A 229 5.13 10.94 30.23
N ARG A 230 4.72 9.83 30.87
CA ARG A 230 4.60 9.75 32.34
C ARG A 230 5.94 9.85 33.06
N ALA A 231 7.04 9.49 32.41
CA ALA A 231 8.38 9.56 32.98
C ALA A 231 8.99 10.97 32.96
N LEU A 232 8.32 11.95 32.33
CA LEU A 232 8.77 13.34 32.31
C LEU A 232 8.78 13.94 33.72
N PRO A 233 9.87 14.65 34.11
CA PRO A 233 9.92 15.32 35.40
C PRO A 233 8.77 16.30 35.59
N GLY A 234 8.04 16.18 36.69
CA GLY A 234 6.92 17.05 37.02
C GLY A 234 5.57 16.63 36.42
N VAL A 235 5.48 15.52 35.68
CA VAL A 235 4.20 14.93 35.28
C VAL A 235 3.64 14.08 36.41
N ASP A 236 2.44 14.41 36.88
CA ASP A 236 1.72 13.64 37.89
C ASP A 236 0.90 12.52 37.24
N SER A 237 0.24 12.82 36.11
CA SER A 237 -0.55 11.85 35.35
C SER A 237 -0.79 12.33 33.92
N ILE A 238 -1.19 11.40 33.04
CA ILE A 238 -1.65 11.72 31.68
C ILE A 238 -3.00 11.07 31.42
N HIS A 239 -3.81 11.69 30.57
CA HIS A 239 -5.10 11.17 30.11
C HIS A 239 -5.39 11.64 28.67
N GLU A 240 -6.40 11.04 28.03
CA GLU A 240 -6.82 11.37 26.65
C GLU A 240 -5.63 11.28 25.66
N LEU A 241 -4.81 10.23 25.80
CA LEU A 241 -3.73 9.93 24.88
C LEU A 241 -4.32 9.29 23.61
N HIS A 242 -4.38 10.08 22.55
CA HIS A 242 -4.85 9.65 21.23
C HIS A 242 -3.70 9.71 20.23
N VAL A 243 -3.47 8.61 19.52
CA VAL A 243 -2.45 8.50 18.48
C VAL A 243 -3.11 7.94 17.24
N TRP A 244 -2.98 8.64 16.11
CA TRP A 244 -3.57 8.21 14.86
C TRP A 244 -2.71 8.58 13.66
N ALA A 245 -2.84 7.83 12.57
CA ALA A 245 -2.24 8.17 11.30
C ALA A 245 -3.18 9.04 10.45
N ILE A 246 -2.65 10.06 9.78
CA ILE A 246 -3.37 10.84 8.75
C ILE A 246 -3.13 10.23 7.36
N SER A 247 -1.91 9.78 7.11
CA SER A 247 -1.47 9.05 5.92
C SER A 247 -0.20 8.27 6.27
N SER A 248 0.31 7.50 5.31
CA SER A 248 1.62 6.86 5.42
C SER A 248 2.71 7.87 5.83
N GLY A 249 3.39 7.61 6.94
CA GLY A 249 4.45 8.48 7.47
C GLY A 249 3.99 9.82 8.07
N LYS A 250 2.69 10.00 8.30
CA LYS A 250 2.16 11.19 8.99
C LYS A 250 1.34 10.79 10.20
N VAL A 251 2.01 10.72 11.34
CA VAL A 251 1.40 10.41 12.64
C VAL A 251 1.05 11.70 13.35
N SER A 252 -0.14 11.72 13.95
CA SER A 252 -0.63 12.78 14.81
C SER A 252 -0.89 12.24 16.22
N LEU A 253 -0.66 13.08 17.22
CA LEU A 253 -0.91 12.76 18.62
C LEU A 253 -1.61 13.91 19.34
N SER A 254 -2.53 13.57 20.23
CA SER A 254 -3.11 14.48 21.22
C SER A 254 -2.99 13.86 22.62
N VAL A 255 -2.61 14.65 23.62
CA VAL A 255 -2.50 14.17 25.00
C VAL A 255 -2.68 15.30 26.00
N HIS A 256 -3.27 14.98 27.15
CA HIS A 256 -3.36 15.89 28.29
C HIS A 256 -2.32 15.47 29.35
N LEU A 257 -1.44 16.39 29.73
CA LEU A 257 -0.41 16.19 30.75
C LEU A 257 -0.78 16.96 32.01
N VAL A 258 -0.97 16.27 33.12
CA VAL A 258 -1.29 16.88 34.41
C VAL A 258 -0.01 17.11 35.20
N SER A 259 0.20 18.35 35.63
CA SER A 259 1.30 18.77 36.47
C SER A 259 0.85 19.87 37.44
N ALA A 260 0.81 19.55 38.74
CA ALA A 260 0.33 20.48 39.78
C ALA A 260 1.24 21.71 39.92
N THR A 261 2.55 21.54 39.71
CA THR A 261 3.57 22.57 39.99
C THR A 261 4.51 22.84 38.82
N GLY A 262 4.31 22.19 37.67
CA GLY A 262 5.25 22.24 36.55
C GLY A 262 5.27 23.56 35.79
N ASP A 263 6.41 23.79 35.15
CA ASP A 263 6.57 24.73 34.04
C ASP A 263 5.92 24.12 32.79
N PHE A 264 4.78 24.65 32.40
CA PHE A 264 4.00 24.12 31.27
C PHE A 264 4.71 24.28 29.93
N ASP A 265 5.41 25.39 29.72
CA ASP A 265 6.12 25.62 28.47
C ASP A 265 7.30 24.66 28.35
N GLY A 266 8.06 24.47 29.44
CA GLY A 266 9.13 23.48 29.52
C GLY A 266 8.63 22.04 29.34
N LEU A 267 7.48 21.71 29.92
CA LEU A 267 6.88 20.38 29.82
C LEU A 267 6.40 20.07 28.40
N VAL A 268 5.72 21.02 27.74
CA VAL A 268 5.29 20.88 26.35
C VAL A 268 6.50 20.75 25.43
N ALA A 269 7.53 21.59 25.61
CA ALA A 269 8.74 21.54 24.80
C ALA A 269 9.47 20.19 24.92
N GLU A 270 9.66 19.69 26.15
CA GLU A 270 10.32 18.41 26.39
C GLU A 270 9.48 17.21 25.92
N GLY A 271 8.16 17.26 26.14
CA GLY A 271 7.23 16.26 25.63
C GLY A 271 7.28 16.17 24.10
N SER A 272 7.17 17.31 23.40
CA SER A 272 7.28 17.36 21.94
C SER A 272 8.65 16.87 21.45
N ARG A 273 9.73 17.17 22.18
CA ARG A 273 11.08 16.69 21.85
C ARG A 273 11.19 15.17 21.93
N ILE A 274 10.70 14.56 23.01
CA ILE A 274 10.71 13.09 23.16
C ILE A 274 9.85 12.41 22.09
N LEU A 275 8.67 12.97 21.80
CA LEU A 275 7.78 12.45 20.75
C LEU A 275 8.45 12.47 19.37
N ALA A 276 9.15 13.56 19.03
CA ALA A 276 9.88 13.67 17.78
C ALA A 276 11.11 12.77 17.71
N GLU A 277 11.96 12.75 18.74
CA GLU A 277 13.25 12.04 18.72
C GLU A 277 13.10 10.53 18.87
N ARG A 278 12.19 10.06 19.73
CA ARG A 278 12.06 8.64 20.07
C ARG A 278 11.00 7.91 19.26
N PHE A 279 9.95 8.61 18.83
CA PHE A 279 8.79 8.01 18.19
C PHE A 279 8.49 8.56 16.78
N ASP A 280 9.30 9.52 16.27
CA ASP A 280 9.11 10.18 14.98
C ASP A 280 7.73 10.90 14.83
N ILE A 281 7.15 11.34 15.95
CA ILE A 281 5.86 12.04 15.99
C ILE A 281 6.12 13.55 16.05
N HIS A 282 6.06 14.22 14.89
CA HIS A 282 6.31 15.66 14.77
C HIS A 282 5.03 16.51 14.89
N HIS A 283 3.87 15.95 14.61
CA HIS A 283 2.59 16.64 14.73
C HIS A 283 1.90 16.22 16.04
N SER A 284 2.17 16.96 17.11
CA SER A 284 1.61 16.68 18.45
C SER A 284 0.90 17.89 19.03
N THR A 285 -0.21 17.65 19.71
CA THR A 285 -0.90 18.61 20.57
C THR A 285 -0.78 18.12 22.00
N ILE A 286 -0.04 18.85 22.83
CA ILE A 286 0.12 18.55 24.25
C ILE A 286 -0.63 19.64 25.03
N GLN A 287 -1.65 19.24 25.78
CA GLN A 287 -2.42 20.13 26.64
C GLN A 287 -1.92 19.98 28.10
N PRO A 288 -1.18 20.96 28.64
CA PRO A 288 -0.78 20.94 30.04
C PRO A 288 -1.93 21.39 30.96
N GLU A 289 -2.11 20.70 32.08
CA GLU A 289 -3.17 20.94 33.05
C GLU A 289 -2.64 20.94 34.49
N ARG A 290 -3.17 21.80 35.37
CA ARG A 290 -2.78 21.79 36.80
C ARG A 290 -3.43 20.67 37.58
N VAL A 291 -4.65 20.36 37.20
CA VAL A 291 -5.50 19.30 37.75
C VAL A 291 -6.21 18.65 36.57
N PRO A 292 -6.56 17.36 36.65
CA PRO A 292 -7.28 16.70 35.55
C PRO A 292 -8.56 17.46 35.19
N CYS A 293 -8.78 17.74 33.91
CA CYS A 293 -10.00 18.37 33.42
C CYS A 293 -11.24 17.46 33.62
N SER A 294 -12.44 17.99 33.40
CA SER A 294 -13.69 17.22 33.59
C SER A 294 -13.72 15.94 32.75
N GLN A 295 -13.15 15.98 31.54
CA GLN A 295 -13.07 14.85 30.61
C GLN A 295 -12.34 13.64 31.20
N ALA A 296 -11.35 13.87 32.08
CA ALA A 296 -10.64 12.79 32.77
C ALA A 296 -11.55 11.90 33.64
N SER A 297 -12.72 12.43 34.03
CA SER A 297 -13.70 11.79 34.93
C SER A 297 -15.07 11.50 34.30
N GLU A 298 -15.29 11.94 33.05
CA GLU A 298 -16.58 11.80 32.38
C GLU A 298 -16.80 10.39 31.81
N LYS A 299 -18.07 9.97 31.74
CA LYS A 299 -18.48 8.69 31.12
C LYS A 299 -18.23 8.62 29.60
N HIS A 300 -17.83 9.73 28.98
CA HIS A 300 -17.52 9.83 27.56
C HIS A 300 -16.04 9.66 27.25
N ARG A 301 -15.21 9.29 28.25
CA ARG A 301 -13.82 8.91 28.06
C ARG A 301 -13.73 7.70 27.12
N PHE A 302 -12.73 7.70 26.23
CA PHE A 302 -12.47 6.60 25.29
C PHE A 302 -11.66 5.44 25.88
N GLU A 303 -11.38 5.47 27.20
CA GLU A 303 -10.64 4.44 27.97
C GLU A 303 -11.56 3.54 28.80
#